data_AF-A0A821TPN8-F1
#
_entry.id   AF-A0A821TPN8-F1
#
_cell.length_a   1.000
_cell.length_b   1.000
_cell.length_c   1.000
_cell.angle_alpha   90.00
_cell.angle_beta   90.00
_cell.angle_gamma   90.00
#
_symmetry.space_group_name_H-M   'P 1'
#
loop_
_entity.id
_entity.type
_entity.pdbx_description
1 polymer ?
#
loop_
_entity_poly.entity_id
_entity_poly.type
_entity_poly.pdbx_seq_one_letter_code
_entity_poly.pdbx_strand_id
1 'polypeptide(L)'
;MKLFHGTKETSPSEIYNGEYGFDMTYSTSGMWGIGTYFAKNASYSCNGYDHKLPDGKGQVFLAQVLTGDVYDCKSDPKLRRSPKKNETKSGLRHNSVSGDTGG
;
A
#
# COMPACT_ATOMS: atom_id res chain seq x y z
N MET A 1 3.68 8.92 -7.76
CA MET A 1 4.23 7.74 -8.47
C MET A 1 3.07 6.90 -8.96
N LYS A 2 3.16 6.28 -10.14
CA LYS A 2 2.16 5.29 -10.58
C LYS A 2 2.52 3.94 -9.97
N LEU A 3 1.63 3.36 -9.17
CA LEU A 3 1.85 2.11 -8.44
C LEU A 3 0.62 1.20 -8.55
N PHE A 4 0.83 -0.09 -8.30
CA PHE A 4 -0.19 -1.13 -8.40
C PHE A 4 -0.74 -1.52 -7.03
N HIS A 5 -2.03 -1.83 -6.94
CA HIS A 5 -2.65 -2.33 -5.72
C HIS A 5 -3.62 -3.47 -6.04
N GLY A 6 -3.42 -4.62 -5.39
CA GLY A 6 -4.35 -5.74 -5.45
C GLY A 6 -5.23 -5.73 -4.20
N THR A 7 -6.53 -5.94 -4.38
CA THR A 7 -7.54 -5.91 -3.30
C THR A 7 -7.93 -7.29 -2.78
N LYS A 8 -7.47 -8.36 -3.44
CA LYS A 8 -7.76 -9.76 -3.13
C LYS A 8 -9.26 -10.03 -2.93
N GLU A 9 -9.71 -10.12 -1.69
CA GLU A 9 -11.10 -10.46 -1.34
C GLU A 9 -12.07 -9.27 -1.50
N THR A 10 -11.57 -8.03 -1.42
CA THR A 10 -12.40 -6.82 -1.55
C THR A 10 -12.65 -6.53 -3.03
N SER A 11 -13.91 -6.28 -3.40
CA SER A 11 -14.22 -5.94 -4.79
C SER A 11 -13.64 -4.56 -5.13
N PRO A 12 -12.94 -4.39 -6.27
CA PRO A 12 -12.43 -3.08 -6.66
C PRO A 12 -13.51 -1.99 -6.71
N SER A 13 -14.77 -2.34 -7.00
CA SER A 13 -15.89 -1.39 -7.05
C SER A 13 -16.18 -0.74 -5.70
N GLU A 14 -15.93 -1.43 -4.59
CA GLU A 14 -16.07 -0.87 -3.25
C GLU A 14 -15.06 0.25 -2.97
N ILE A 15 -13.93 0.26 -3.69
CA ILE A 15 -12.90 1.29 -3.58
C ILE A 15 -13.16 2.43 -4.56
N TYR A 16 -13.34 2.17 -5.86
CA TYR A 16 -13.43 3.26 -6.85
C TYR A 16 -14.80 3.92 -6.93
N ASN A 17 -15.88 3.23 -6.54
CA ASN A 17 -17.21 3.85 -6.38
C ASN A 17 -17.51 4.21 -4.91
N GLY A 18 -16.67 3.78 -3.97
CA GLY A 18 -16.85 4.07 -2.55
C GLY A 18 -16.50 5.52 -2.20
N GLU A 19 -17.10 6.02 -1.12
CA GLU A 19 -16.88 7.38 -0.63
C GLU A 19 -15.42 7.63 -0.19
N TYR A 20 -14.78 6.61 0.39
CA TYR A 20 -13.49 6.76 1.08
C TYR A 20 -12.28 6.35 0.24
N GLY A 21 -12.46 5.70 -0.91
CA GLY A 21 -11.36 5.19 -1.71
C GLY A 21 -10.50 4.16 -0.95
N PHE A 22 -9.19 4.32 -1.02
CA PHE A 22 -8.26 3.47 -0.25
C PHE A 22 -8.26 3.88 1.22
N ASP A 23 -8.88 3.07 2.07
CA ASP A 23 -8.96 3.31 3.51
C ASP A 23 -8.13 2.30 4.32
N MET A 24 -7.18 2.82 5.09
CA MET A 24 -6.27 2.02 5.91
C MET A 24 -6.95 1.39 7.13
N THR A 25 -8.14 1.81 7.55
CA THR A 25 -8.84 1.19 8.68
C THR A 25 -9.28 -0.26 8.39
N TYR A 26 -9.41 -0.61 7.11
CA TYR A 26 -9.70 -1.98 6.65
C TYR A 26 -8.43 -2.82 6.42
N SER A 27 -7.23 -2.21 6.56
CA SER A 27 -5.97 -2.91 6.31
C SER A 27 -5.55 -3.77 7.50
N THR A 28 -5.02 -4.96 7.21
CA THR A 28 -4.37 -5.82 8.20
C THR A 28 -2.88 -5.46 8.33
N SER A 29 -2.20 -6.07 9.30
CA SER A 29 -0.76 -5.89 9.48
C SER A 29 0.02 -6.48 8.31
N GLY A 30 0.88 -5.66 7.70
CA GLY A 30 1.88 -6.08 6.72
C GLY A 30 3.30 -6.03 7.28
N MET A 31 4.29 -6.31 6.44
CA MET A 31 5.70 -6.35 6.83
C MET A 31 6.23 -4.98 7.27
N TRP A 32 5.68 -3.90 6.72
CA TRP A 32 6.12 -2.51 6.99
C TRP A 32 5.07 -1.69 7.74
N GLY A 33 4.19 -2.36 8.49
CA GLY A 33 3.18 -1.73 9.31
C GLY A 33 1.74 -2.02 8.89
N ILE A 34 0.83 -1.24 9.45
CA ILE A 34 -0.61 -1.29 9.17
C ILE A 34 -0.94 -0.09 8.28
N GLY A 35 -1.23 -0.36 7.01
CA GLY A 35 -1.54 0.66 6.01
C GLY A 35 -1.86 0.06 4.65
N THR A 36 -2.18 0.91 3.69
CA THR A 36 -2.47 0.50 2.30
C THR A 36 -1.16 0.31 1.53
N TYR A 37 -0.95 -0.90 1.03
CA TYR A 37 0.26 -1.28 0.29
C TYR A 37 0.12 -1.05 -1.20
N PHE A 38 1.17 -0.51 -1.82
CA PHE A 38 1.25 -0.33 -3.27
C PHE A 38 2.57 -0.90 -3.78
N ALA A 39 2.53 -1.58 -4.92
CA ALA A 39 3.68 -2.21 -5.54
C ALA A 39 4.19 -1.41 -6.74
N LYS A 40 5.51 -1.37 -6.91
CA LYS A 40 6.15 -0.77 -8.09
C LYS A 40 5.90 -1.60 -9.36
N ASN A 41 5.96 -2.91 -9.24
CA ASN A 41 5.77 -3.85 -10.34
C ASN A 41 4.38 -4.48 -10.26
N ALA A 42 3.66 -4.51 -11.38
CA ALA A 42 2.34 -5.13 -11.48
C ALA A 42 2.38 -6.63 -11.09
N SER A 43 3.47 -7.33 -11.42
CA SER A 43 3.66 -8.75 -11.11
C SER A 43 3.47 -9.05 -9.63
N TYR A 44 3.87 -8.15 -8.73
CA TYR A 44 3.66 -8.34 -7.30
C TYR A 44 2.17 -8.30 -6.94
N SER A 45 1.43 -7.28 -7.40
CA SER A 45 -0.02 -7.18 -7.16
C SER A 45 -0.81 -8.28 -7.86
N CYS A 46 -0.34 -8.78 -9.00
CA CYS A 46 -0.96 -9.90 -9.73
C CYS A 46 -0.62 -11.27 -9.12
N ASN A 47 0.36 -11.36 -8.21
CA ASN A 47 0.78 -12.62 -7.61
C ASN A 47 0.07 -12.83 -6.27
N GLY A 48 -1.23 -13.16 -6.34
CA GLY A 48 -2.03 -13.56 -5.17
C GLY A 48 -2.71 -12.42 -4.41
N TYR A 49 -2.59 -11.18 -4.90
CA TYR A 49 -3.32 -10.02 -4.37
C TYR A 49 -4.37 -9.49 -5.36
N ASP A 50 -4.46 -10.02 -6.57
CA ASP A 50 -5.46 -9.60 -7.54
C ASP A 50 -6.85 -10.10 -7.15
N HIS A 51 -7.86 -9.28 -7.42
CA HIS A 51 -9.26 -9.70 -7.22
C HIS A 51 -9.66 -10.63 -8.37
N LYS A 52 -10.00 -11.87 -8.05
CA LYS A 52 -10.35 -12.89 -9.05
C LYS A 52 -11.80 -12.74 -9.49
N LEU A 53 -11.99 -12.69 -10.80
CA LEU A 53 -13.30 -12.70 -11.44
C LEU A 53 -13.76 -14.13 -11.73
N PRO A 54 -15.09 -14.37 -11.89
CA PRO A 54 -15.62 -15.69 -12.24
C PRO A 54 -15.06 -16.28 -13.54
N ASP A 55 -14.58 -15.44 -14.45
CA ASP A 55 -13.98 -15.87 -15.73
C ASP A 55 -12.48 -16.21 -15.62
N GLY A 56 -11.93 -16.22 -14.41
CA GLY A 56 -10.53 -16.56 -14.14
C GLY A 56 -9.55 -15.38 -14.31
N LYS A 57 -10.02 -14.20 -14.74
CA LYS A 57 -9.17 -13.00 -14.81
C LYS A 57 -8.96 -12.38 -13.44
N GLY A 58 -7.89 -11.61 -13.33
CA GLY A 58 -7.54 -10.82 -12.15
C GLY A 58 -7.73 -9.33 -12.38
N GLN A 59 -8.13 -8.60 -11.34
CA GLN A 59 -8.17 -7.15 -11.34
C GLN A 59 -7.20 -6.58 -10.30
N VAL A 60 -6.48 -5.54 -10.71
CA VAL A 60 -5.60 -4.72 -9.86
C VAL A 60 -5.79 -3.25 -10.23
N PHE A 61 -5.57 -2.36 -9.27
CA PHE A 61 -5.53 -0.93 -9.51
C PHE A 61 -4.18 -0.49 -10.07
N LEU A 62 -4.21 0.51 -10.95
CA LEU A 62 -3.10 1.41 -11.20
C LEU A 62 -3.47 2.78 -10.63
N ALA A 63 -2.74 3.22 -9.60
CA ALA A 63 -3.05 4.44 -8.86
C ALA A 63 -1.89 5.46 -8.93
N GLN A 64 -2.24 6.75 -8.99
CA GLN A 64 -1.29 7.83 -8.75
C GLN A 64 -1.17 8.06 -7.23
N VAL A 65 -0.07 7.63 -6.63
CA VAL A 65 0.17 7.69 -5.18
C VAL A 65 1.10 8.85 -4.85
N LEU A 66 0.70 9.68 -3.87
CA LEU A 66 1.51 10.77 -3.34
C LEU A 66 2.50 10.25 -2.29
N THR A 67 3.59 9.64 -2.75
CA THR A 67 4.62 9.04 -1.87
C THR A 67 5.44 10.08 -1.12
N GLY A 68 5.65 11.26 -1.70
CA GLY A 68 6.41 12.35 -1.06
C GLY A 68 7.82 11.94 -0.66
N ASP A 69 8.25 12.38 0.51
CA ASP A 69 9.49 11.94 1.16
C ASP A 69 9.31 10.54 1.76
N VAL A 70 10.08 9.57 1.27
CA VAL A 70 9.90 8.15 1.58
C VAL A 70 10.99 7.70 2.54
N TYR A 71 10.59 6.98 3.59
CA TYR A 71 11.54 6.33 4.50
C TYR A 71 11.70 4.85 4.16
N ASP A 72 12.90 4.47 3.74
CA ASP A 72 13.27 3.06 3.60
C ASP A 72 13.45 2.41 4.97
N CYS A 73 12.59 1.44 5.30
CA CYS A 73 12.63 0.74 6.58
C CYS A 73 12.82 -0.77 6.45
N LYS A 74 13.44 -1.34 7.48
CA LYS A 74 13.34 -2.77 7.76
C LYS A 74 11.89 -3.12 8.10
N SER A 75 11.56 -4.40 7.96
CA SER A 75 10.28 -4.95 8.43
C SER A 75 9.99 -4.52 9.88
N ASP A 76 8.86 -3.84 10.06
CA ASP A 76 8.27 -3.51 11.35
C ASP A 76 6.74 -3.57 11.23
N PRO A 77 6.13 -4.73 11.51
CA PRO A 77 4.69 -4.91 11.43
C PRO A 77 3.89 -4.02 12.40
N LYS A 78 4.52 -3.48 13.44
CA LYS A 78 3.84 -2.65 14.46
C LYS A 78 3.75 -1.18 14.04
N LEU A 79 4.37 -0.79 12.94
CA LEU A 79 4.38 0.59 12.46
C LEU A 79 2.96 1.05 12.09
N ARG A 80 2.48 2.12 12.71
CA ARG A 80 1.14 2.71 12.41
C ARG A 80 1.22 4.06 11.70
N ARG A 81 2.39 4.70 11.71
CA ARG A 81 2.66 5.99 11.08
C ARG A 81 4.11 6.00 10.61
N SER A 82 4.38 6.70 9.52
CA SER A 82 5.73 6.92 9.00
C SER A 82 6.70 7.43 10.08
N PRO A 83 7.98 7.02 10.10
CA PRO A 83 8.94 7.46 11.11
C PRO A 83 9.18 8.98 11.11
N LYS A 84 9.55 9.52 12.30
CA LYS A 84 9.92 10.93 12.44
C LYS A 84 11.22 11.22 11.70
N LYS A 85 11.35 12.43 11.17
CA LYS A 85 12.62 12.89 10.58
C LYS A 85 13.60 13.21 11.69
N ASN A 86 14.78 12.58 11.65
CA ASN A 86 15.80 12.63 12.72
C ASN A 86 16.30 14.04 13.04
N GLU A 87 16.15 14.99 12.11
CA GLU A 87 16.79 16.31 12.20
C GLU A 87 15.89 17.41 12.78
N THR A 88 14.64 17.12 13.12
CA THR A 88 13.71 18.20 13.55
C THR A 88 13.09 17.93 14.91
N LYS A 89 13.23 18.89 15.84
CA LYS A 89 12.41 18.98 17.06
C LYS A 89 10.90 19.17 16.76
N SER A 90 10.56 19.39 15.49
CA SER A 90 9.23 19.72 14.98
C SER A 90 8.22 18.55 15.02
N GLY A 91 8.67 17.31 15.24
CA GLY A 91 7.79 16.13 15.19
C GLY A 91 7.36 15.73 13.78
N LEU A 92 7.89 16.37 12.73
CA LEU A 92 7.65 16.02 11.33
C LEU A 92 8.02 14.56 11.05
N ARG A 93 7.23 13.94 10.17
CA ARG A 93 7.39 12.56 9.72
C ARG A 93 7.61 12.52 8.21
N HIS A 94 8.15 11.41 7.73
CA HIS A 94 8.15 11.11 6.29
C HIS A 94 6.71 10.97 5.78
N ASN A 95 6.50 11.04 4.47
CA ASN A 95 5.17 10.95 3.88
C ASN A 95 4.74 9.49 3.69
N SER A 96 5.66 8.60 3.32
CA SER A 96 5.41 7.16 3.19
C SER A 96 6.60 6.32 3.66
N VAL A 97 6.42 5.01 3.66
CA VAL A 97 7.48 4.03 3.92
C VAL A 97 7.64 3.10 2.72
N SER A 98 8.85 2.61 2.50
CA SER A 98 9.18 1.59 1.51
C SER A 98 10.01 0.50 2.13
N GLY A 99 9.98 -0.65 1.49
CA GLY A 99 10.95 -1.70 1.71
C GLY A 99 10.91 -2.70 0.57
N ASP A 100 11.89 -3.60 0.61
CA ASP A 100 12.10 -4.61 -0.41
C ASP A 100 11.63 -5.98 0.10
N THR A 101 10.79 -6.66 -0.68
CA THR A 101 10.38 -8.04 -0.40
C THR A 101 11.41 -9.08 -0.86
N GLY A 102 12.50 -8.67 -1.52
CA GLY A 102 13.54 -9.56 -2.04
C GLY A 102 13.05 -10.39 -3.24
N GLY A 103 12.14 -9.85 -4.04
CA GLY A 103 11.55 -10.48 -5.22
C GLY A 103 11.63 -9.60 -6.45
#